data_AF-A0A820N0F7-F1
#
_entry.id   AF-A0A820N0F7-F1
#
_cell.length_a   1.000
_cell.length_b   1.000
_cell.length_c   1.000
_cell.angle_alpha   90.00
_cell.angle_beta   90.00
_cell.angle_gamma   90.00
#
_symmetry.space_group_name_H-M   'P 1'
#
loop_
_entity.id
_entity.type
_entity.pdbx_description
1 polymer ?
#
loop_
_entity_poly.entity_id
_entity_poly.type
_entity_poly.pdbx_seq_one_letter_code
_entity_poly.pdbx_strand_id
1 'polypeptide(L)'
;QGSISINRLLEAIEYILNKHKILRTVISFNNDNGILEQHIDNRRHIFQLVSNQTLKNENELQDILYQTIINPNLFDLTTGRVFHCEVLRQEIISNNDNRFITDSDILLIAFHHAAIDRSAYQIFLNDLCFAYSANVQWTDDEDLLQYIDYSVHERLIDMKP
;
A
#
# COMPACT_ATOMS: atom_id res chain seq x y z
N GLN A 1 24.58 9.10 -2.72
CA GLN A 1 24.10 8.77 -4.07
C GLN A 1 23.53 7.36 -4.01
N GLY A 2 22.22 7.23 -4.04
CA GLY A 2 21.56 5.94 -4.04
C GLY A 2 20.40 6.01 -5.02
N SER A 3 20.31 5.04 -5.92
CA SER A 3 19.17 4.86 -6.79
C SER A 3 18.38 3.64 -6.29
N ILE A 4 17.06 3.74 -6.27
CA ILE A 4 16.18 2.66 -5.81
C ILE A 4 15.71 1.89 -7.04
N SER A 5 16.05 0.61 -7.14
CA SER A 5 15.49 -0.27 -8.18
C SER A 5 13.97 -0.39 -8.02
N ILE A 6 13.23 -0.07 -9.09
CA ILE A 6 11.76 -0.22 -9.14
C ILE A 6 11.34 -1.67 -9.02
N ASN A 7 12.06 -2.60 -9.67
CA ASN A 7 11.72 -4.02 -9.59
C ASN A 7 11.81 -4.52 -8.14
N ARG A 8 12.91 -4.22 -7.43
CA ARG A 8 13.05 -4.59 -6.01
C ARG A 8 12.01 -3.90 -5.13
N LEU A 9 11.62 -2.67 -5.46
CA LEU A 9 10.56 -1.96 -4.74
C LEU A 9 9.20 -2.65 -4.94
N LEU A 10 8.87 -3.08 -6.16
CA LEU A 10 7.67 -3.84 -6.46
C LEU A 10 7.64 -5.17 -5.69
N GLU A 11 8.75 -5.91 -5.68
CA GLU A 11 8.88 -7.16 -4.90
C GLU A 11 8.72 -6.91 -3.39
N ALA A 12 9.30 -5.81 -2.88
CA ALA A 12 9.17 -5.43 -1.48
C ALA A 12 7.74 -5.00 -1.11
N ILE A 13 7.05 -4.29 -2.00
CA ILE A 13 5.63 -3.94 -1.79
C ILE A 13 4.78 -5.21 -1.80
N GLU A 14 5.00 -6.12 -2.77
CA GLU A 14 4.30 -7.41 -2.82
C GLU A 14 4.55 -8.24 -1.54
N TYR A 15 5.78 -8.24 -1.02
CA TYR A 15 6.09 -8.86 0.27
C TYR A 15 5.18 -8.33 1.39
N ILE A 16 5.06 -7.01 1.53
CA ILE A 16 4.26 -6.39 2.61
C ILE A 16 2.78 -6.68 2.42
N LEU A 17 2.25 -6.55 1.20
CA LEU A 17 0.84 -6.79 0.90
C LEU A 17 0.44 -8.23 1.20
N ASN A 18 1.36 -9.19 1.02
CA ASN A 18 1.11 -10.58 1.38
C ASN A 18 1.29 -10.85 2.90
N LYS A 19 2.29 -10.23 3.54
CA LYS A 19 2.53 -10.35 4.99
C LYS A 19 1.39 -9.80 5.84
N HIS A 20 0.87 -8.62 5.46
CA HIS A 20 -0.15 -7.89 6.21
C HIS A 20 -1.50 -8.02 5.52
N LYS A 21 -2.28 -9.04 5.92
CA LYS A 21 -3.55 -9.36 5.25
C LYS A 21 -4.55 -8.20 5.27
N ILE A 22 -4.45 -7.28 6.24
CA ILE A 22 -5.27 -6.05 6.32
C ILE A 22 -5.14 -5.15 5.08
N LEU A 23 -3.99 -5.14 4.41
CA LEU A 23 -3.76 -4.32 3.21
C LEU A 23 -4.42 -4.89 1.95
N ARG A 24 -5.08 -6.04 2.08
CA ARG A 24 -5.87 -6.72 1.05
C ARG A 24 -7.20 -7.24 1.60
N THR A 25 -7.67 -6.65 2.69
CA THR A 25 -8.99 -6.95 3.25
C THR A 25 -10.05 -6.17 2.48
N VAL A 26 -11.02 -6.90 1.96
CA VAL A 26 -12.24 -6.37 1.37
C VAL A 26 -13.26 -6.15 2.46
N ILE A 27 -13.95 -5.00 2.40
CA ILE A 27 -15.12 -4.70 3.24
C ILE A 27 -16.32 -4.56 2.32
N SER A 28 -17.30 -5.42 2.49
CA SER A 28 -18.49 -5.49 1.64
C SER A 28 -19.75 -5.61 2.46
N PHE A 29 -20.80 -4.91 2.05
CA PHE A 29 -22.12 -5.07 2.64
C PHE A 29 -22.84 -6.25 1.97
N ASN A 30 -23.21 -7.25 2.75
CA ASN A 30 -23.97 -8.39 2.28
C ASN A 30 -25.46 -8.04 2.28
N ASN A 31 -26.04 -7.86 1.08
CA ASN A 31 -27.43 -7.44 0.91
C ASN A 31 -28.44 -8.50 1.36
N ASP A 32 -28.05 -9.78 1.43
CA ASP A 32 -28.96 -10.87 1.78
C ASP A 32 -29.23 -10.92 3.30
N ASN A 33 -28.21 -10.64 4.11
CA ASN A 33 -28.31 -10.65 5.57
C ASN A 33 -28.27 -9.24 6.21
N GLY A 34 -27.96 -8.20 5.43
CA GLY A 34 -27.85 -6.82 5.90
C GLY A 34 -26.63 -6.56 6.78
N ILE A 35 -25.59 -7.38 6.69
CA ILE A 35 -24.40 -7.33 7.56
C ILE A 35 -23.20 -6.81 6.77
N LEU A 36 -22.41 -5.94 7.41
CA LEU A 36 -21.10 -5.55 6.92
C LEU A 36 -20.09 -6.67 7.22
N GLU A 37 -19.48 -7.22 6.19
CA GLU A 37 -18.55 -8.34 6.28
C GLU A 37 -17.17 -7.91 5.79
N GLN A 38 -16.14 -8.51 6.39
CA GLN A 38 -14.77 -8.37 5.93
C GLN A 38 -14.23 -9.73 5.49
N HIS A 39 -13.48 -9.77 4.39
CA HIS A 39 -12.79 -10.96 3.95
C HIS A 39 -11.43 -10.62 3.35
N ILE A 40 -10.49 -11.54 3.44
CA ILE A 40 -9.16 -11.36 2.88
C ILE A 40 -9.20 -11.79 1.41
N ASP A 41 -8.79 -10.90 0.50
CA ASP A 41 -8.59 -11.28 -0.89
C ASP A 41 -7.33 -12.15 -0.98
N ASN A 42 -7.52 -13.46 -1.15
CA ASN A 42 -6.43 -14.43 -1.19
C ASN A 42 -5.61 -14.41 -2.49
N ARG A 43 -6.01 -13.64 -3.50
CA ARG A 43 -5.21 -13.48 -4.72
C ARG A 43 -3.86 -12.86 -4.36
N ARG A 44 -2.78 -13.38 -4.94
CA ARG A 44 -1.48 -12.69 -4.90
C ARG A 44 -1.68 -11.35 -5.59
N HIS A 45 -1.50 -10.28 -4.83
CA HIS A 45 -1.67 -8.94 -5.37
C HIS A 45 -0.43 -8.61 -6.20
N ILE A 46 -0.56 -8.67 -7.52
CA ILE A 46 0.48 -8.18 -8.42
C ILE A 46 0.36 -6.66 -8.41
N PHE A 47 1.17 -6.02 -7.58
CA PHE A 47 1.19 -4.58 -7.51
C PHE A 47 1.79 -4.01 -8.80
N GLN A 48 1.05 -3.11 -9.44
CA GLN A 48 1.55 -2.33 -10.57
C GLN A 48 1.77 -0.91 -10.09
N LEU A 49 2.98 -0.41 -10.29
CA LEU A 49 3.27 0.99 -10.05
C LEU A 49 2.42 1.83 -11.03
N VAL A 50 1.53 2.65 -10.50
CA VAL A 50 0.66 3.50 -11.31
C VAL A 50 1.48 4.69 -11.78
N SER A 51 1.53 4.90 -13.10
CA SER A 51 1.97 6.13 -13.79
C SER A 51 3.38 6.68 -13.51
N ASN A 52 4.16 6.91 -14.56
CA ASN A 52 5.35 7.75 -14.52
C ASN A 52 4.95 9.19 -14.91
N GLN A 53 4.26 9.90 -14.01
CA GLN A 53 3.97 11.32 -14.26
C GLN A 53 5.27 12.10 -14.21
N THR A 54 5.43 13.08 -15.10
CA THR A 54 6.59 13.97 -15.08
C THR A 54 6.27 15.25 -14.32
N LEU A 55 7.17 15.66 -13.45
CA LEU A 55 7.11 16.86 -12.65
C LEU A 55 8.14 17.87 -13.12
N LYS A 56 7.71 19.12 -13.34
CA LYS A 56 8.56 20.24 -13.73
C LYS A 56 8.96 21.12 -12.56
N ASN A 57 8.06 21.29 -11.60
CA ASN A 57 8.24 22.19 -10.47
C ASN A 57 7.36 21.80 -9.26
N GLU A 58 7.61 22.44 -8.13
CA GLU A 58 6.92 22.18 -6.86
C GLU A 58 5.41 22.46 -6.93
N ASN A 59 4.94 23.43 -7.71
CA ASN A 59 3.49 23.69 -7.80
C ASN A 59 2.76 22.52 -8.46
N GLU A 60 3.36 21.92 -9.49
CA GLU A 60 2.82 20.72 -10.12
C GLU A 60 2.80 19.52 -9.15
N LEU A 61 3.75 19.46 -8.20
CA LEU A 61 3.73 18.43 -7.15
C LEU A 61 2.50 18.60 -6.28
N GLN A 62 2.26 19.82 -5.81
CA GLN A 62 1.12 20.14 -4.97
C GLN A 62 -0.20 19.87 -5.70
N ASP A 63 -0.28 20.18 -6.99
CA ASP A 63 -1.45 19.87 -7.82
C ASP A 63 -1.66 18.36 -7.95
N ILE A 64 -0.62 17.58 -8.25
CA ILE A 64 -0.71 16.11 -8.33
C ILE A 64 -1.14 15.50 -6.99
N LEU A 65 -0.53 15.95 -5.88
CA LEU A 65 -0.89 15.50 -4.54
C LEU A 65 -2.36 15.81 -4.23
N TYR A 66 -2.80 17.04 -4.51
CA TYR A 66 -4.18 17.45 -4.30
C TYR A 66 -5.15 16.60 -5.12
N GLN A 67 -4.90 16.45 -6.43
CA GLN A 67 -5.73 15.64 -7.32
C GLN A 67 -5.79 14.16 -6.89
N THR A 68 -4.67 13.62 -6.40
CA THR A 68 -4.61 12.25 -5.88
C THR A 68 -5.48 12.11 -4.64
N ILE A 69 -5.38 13.04 -3.69
CA ILE A 69 -6.15 13.02 -2.43
C ILE A 69 -7.65 13.13 -2.68
N ILE A 70 -8.08 14.00 -3.61
CA ILE A 70 -9.51 14.20 -3.88
C ILE A 70 -10.10 13.15 -4.83
N ASN A 71 -9.28 12.26 -5.40
CA ASN A 71 -9.75 11.25 -6.33
C ASN A 71 -10.63 10.22 -5.58
N PRO A 72 -11.95 10.17 -5.84
CA PRO A 72 -12.84 9.24 -5.16
C PRO A 72 -12.55 7.78 -5.51
N ASN A 73 -11.81 7.55 -6.60
CA ASN A 73 -11.40 6.22 -7.07
C ASN A 73 -9.97 5.87 -6.63
N LEU A 74 -9.34 6.63 -5.75
CA LEU A 74 -8.01 6.26 -5.22
C LEU A 74 -8.08 4.95 -4.45
N PHE A 75 -9.12 4.80 -3.63
CA PHE A 75 -9.37 3.61 -2.84
C PHE A 75 -10.74 3.01 -3.18
N ASP A 76 -10.86 1.72 -2.95
CA ASP A 76 -12.14 1.02 -2.99
C ASP A 76 -12.08 -0.16 -2.03
N LEU A 77 -12.73 0.02 -0.88
CA LEU A 77 -12.80 -0.99 0.19
C LEU A 77 -13.52 -2.25 -0.28
N THR A 78 -14.46 -2.14 -1.23
CA THR A 78 -15.25 -3.28 -1.73
C THR A 78 -14.45 -4.21 -2.64
N THR A 79 -13.28 -3.77 -3.07
CA THR A 79 -12.32 -4.56 -3.85
C THR A 79 -10.99 -4.76 -3.13
N GLY A 80 -10.88 -4.31 -1.87
CA GLY A 80 -9.66 -4.44 -1.06
C GLY A 80 -8.54 -3.47 -1.48
N ARG A 81 -8.85 -2.47 -2.31
CA ARG A 81 -7.91 -1.44 -2.74
C ARG A 81 -7.79 -0.37 -1.66
N VAL A 82 -6.93 -0.62 -0.69
CA VAL A 82 -6.65 0.27 0.46
C VAL A 82 -5.24 0.84 0.46
N PHE A 83 -4.43 0.51 -0.55
CA PHE A 83 -3.06 0.93 -0.73
C PHE A 83 -2.87 1.50 -2.14
N HIS A 84 -2.10 2.58 -2.24
CA HIS A 84 -1.69 3.19 -3.50
C HIS A 84 -0.21 3.56 -3.44
N CYS A 85 0.49 3.35 -4.55
CA CYS A 85 1.87 3.80 -4.72
C CYS A 85 2.14 4.19 -6.18
N GLU A 86 2.78 5.34 -6.37
CA GLU A 86 3.19 5.87 -7.67
C GLU A 86 4.56 6.53 -7.60
N VAL A 87 5.25 6.65 -8.74
CA VAL A 87 6.51 7.38 -8.85
C VAL A 87 6.33 8.58 -9.76
N LEU A 88 6.60 9.77 -9.21
CA LEU A 88 6.62 11.02 -9.94
C LEU A 88 8.07 11.30 -10.35
N ARG A 89 8.30 11.46 -11.65
CA ARG A 89 9.62 11.62 -12.26
C ARG A 89 9.92 13.09 -12.50
N GLN A 90 11.11 13.57 -12.18
CA GLN A 90 11.45 14.94 -12.56
C GLN A 90 11.80 15.02 -14.07
N GLU A 91 11.23 16.00 -14.80
CA GLU A 91 11.34 16.13 -16.28
C GLU A 91 12.81 16.26 -16.77
N ILE A 92 13.73 16.67 -15.90
CA ILE A 92 15.06 17.16 -16.29
C ILE A 92 16.05 16.05 -16.71
N ILE A 93 15.79 14.77 -16.42
CA ILE A 93 16.80 13.72 -16.67
C ILE A 93 16.56 13.02 -18.01
N SER A 94 17.09 13.63 -19.08
CA SER A 94 17.14 13.12 -20.47
C SER A 94 17.89 11.79 -20.68
N ASN A 95 18.25 11.07 -19.60
CA ASN A 95 18.95 9.78 -19.63
C ASN A 95 18.38 8.79 -18.58
N ASN A 96 17.13 8.98 -18.14
CA ASN A 96 16.61 8.22 -17.01
C ASN A 96 16.39 6.75 -17.37
N ASP A 97 17.21 5.89 -16.79
CA ASP A 97 16.93 4.46 -16.69
C ASP A 97 15.67 4.28 -15.83
N ASN A 98 14.53 4.13 -16.50
CA ASN A 98 13.22 3.95 -15.85
C ASN A 98 13.16 2.74 -14.91
N ARG A 99 14.22 1.91 -14.82
CA ARG A 99 14.35 0.83 -13.83
C ARG A 99 14.70 1.33 -12.43
N PHE A 100 15.15 2.57 -12.27
CA PHE A 100 15.57 3.13 -10.99
C PHE A 100 14.85 4.44 -10.67
N ILE A 101 14.62 4.72 -9.39
CA ILE A 101 14.16 5.99 -8.81
C ILE A 101 15.40 6.72 -8.30
N THR A 102 15.54 8.00 -8.62
CA THR A 102 16.66 8.85 -8.19
C THR A 102 16.25 9.79 -7.06
N ASP A 103 17.20 10.54 -6.51
CA ASP A 103 16.98 11.54 -5.47
C ASP A 103 16.11 12.73 -5.91
N SER A 104 16.00 12.95 -7.22
CA SER A 104 15.09 13.92 -7.84
C SER A 104 13.65 13.44 -7.96
N ASP A 105 13.41 12.14 -7.86
CA ASP A 105 12.09 11.56 -8.03
C ASP A 105 11.34 11.48 -6.70
N ILE A 106 10.02 11.38 -6.78
CA ILE A 106 9.15 11.31 -5.61
C ILE A 106 8.40 9.97 -5.64
N LEU A 107 8.49 9.23 -4.53
CA LEU A 107 7.67 8.05 -4.29
C LEU A 107 6.46 8.46 -3.46
N LEU A 108 5.28 8.48 -4.08
CA LEU A 108 4.03 8.73 -3.38
C LEU A 108 3.45 7.41 -2.89
N ILE A 109 3.15 7.32 -1.59
CA ILE A 109 2.47 6.19 -0.97
C ILE A 109 1.26 6.72 -0.19
N ALA A 110 0.09 6.14 -0.42
CA ALA A 110 -1.13 6.49 0.29
C ALA A 110 -1.86 5.24 0.78
N PHE A 111 -2.54 5.38 1.92
CA PHE A 111 -3.33 4.32 2.54
C PHE A 111 -4.74 4.81 2.85
N HIS A 112 -5.72 3.91 2.76
CA HIS A 112 -7.02 4.15 3.37
C HIS A 112 -6.91 3.95 4.90
N HIS A 113 -7.37 4.91 5.69
CA HIS A 113 -7.27 4.88 7.16
C HIS A 113 -7.99 3.69 7.82
N ALA A 114 -8.90 3.02 7.12
CA ALA A 114 -9.51 1.78 7.59
C ALA A 114 -8.51 0.60 7.71
N ALA A 115 -7.35 0.68 7.06
CA ALA A 115 -6.35 -0.39 7.06
C ALA A 115 -5.08 -0.06 7.87
N ILE A 116 -4.71 1.23 7.98
CA ILE A 116 -3.50 1.69 8.68
C ILE A 116 -3.80 2.91 9.55
N ASP A 117 -3.31 2.86 10.78
CA ASP A 117 -3.22 4.00 11.69
C ASP A 117 -1.80 4.62 11.70
N ARG A 118 -1.60 5.68 12.50
CA ARG A 118 -0.31 6.37 12.58
C ARG A 118 0.82 5.47 13.08
N SER A 119 0.53 4.51 13.95
CA SER A 119 1.53 3.61 14.54
C SER A 119 1.94 2.51 13.56
N ALA A 120 0.98 1.96 12.83
CA ALA A 120 1.17 0.95 11.80
C ALA A 120 1.96 1.46 10.60
N TYR A 121 1.95 2.77 10.33
CA TYR A 121 2.80 3.37 9.30
C TYR A 121 4.30 3.10 9.50
N GLN A 122 4.79 3.17 10.75
CA GLN A 122 6.21 2.87 11.02
C GLN A 122 6.53 1.39 10.81
N ILE A 123 5.58 0.50 11.14
CA ILE A 123 5.70 -0.95 10.90
C ILE A 123 5.80 -1.22 9.40
N PHE A 124 4.94 -0.59 8.60
CA PHE A 124 4.98 -0.67 7.14
C PHE A 124 6.35 -0.25 6.59
N LEU A 125 6.87 0.91 7.01
CA LEU A 125 8.17 1.39 6.53
C LEU A 125 9.33 0.46 6.89
N ASN A 126 9.34 -0.05 8.12
CA ASN A 126 10.39 -0.98 8.57
C ASN A 126 10.36 -2.28 7.75
N ASP A 127 9.17 -2.82 7.51
CA ASP A 127 9.01 -4.02 6.69
C ASP A 127 9.35 -3.77 5.22
N LEU A 128 9.04 -2.60 4.68
CA LEU A 128 9.44 -2.20 3.33
C LEU A 128 10.96 -2.13 3.21
N CYS A 129 11.63 -1.46 4.14
CA CYS A 129 13.10 -1.37 4.15
C CYS A 129 13.74 -2.75 4.29
N PHE A 130 13.20 -3.61 5.15
CA PHE A 130 13.66 -4.98 5.33
C PHE A 130 13.51 -5.80 4.04
N ALA A 131 12.29 -5.87 3.49
CA ALA A 131 11.99 -6.65 2.30
C ALA A 131 12.82 -6.18 1.10
N TYR A 132 12.93 -4.86 0.93
CA TYR A 132 13.75 -4.25 -0.10
C TYR A 132 15.23 -4.64 0.06
N SER A 133 15.81 -4.44 1.24
CA SER A 133 17.25 -4.63 1.48
C SER A 133 17.64 -6.10 1.43
N ALA A 134 16.84 -6.97 2.04
CA ALA A 134 17.09 -8.41 2.10
C ALA A 134 16.75 -9.14 0.79
N ASN A 135 15.96 -8.50 -0.10
CA ASN A 135 15.54 -9.07 -1.38
C ASN A 135 14.84 -10.44 -1.21
N VAL A 136 13.96 -10.49 -0.21
CA VAL A 136 13.24 -11.71 0.17
C VAL A 136 11.81 -11.67 -0.35
N GLN A 137 11.29 -12.84 -0.70
CA GLN A 137 9.88 -13.03 -0.99
C GLN A 137 9.16 -13.48 0.28
N TRP A 138 7.92 -13.05 0.44
CA TRP A 138 7.10 -13.48 1.56
C TRP A 138 6.77 -14.96 1.40
N THR A 139 7.05 -15.74 2.45
CA THR A 139 6.56 -17.11 2.58
C THR A 139 5.43 -17.05 3.60
N ASP A 140 4.29 -17.64 3.27
CA ASP A 140 3.12 -17.57 4.14
C ASP A 140 3.44 -18.20 5.50
N ASP A 141 3.04 -17.49 6.55
CA ASP A 141 3.23 -17.90 7.94
C ASP A 141 1.85 -17.93 8.57
N GLU A 142 1.28 -19.14 8.66
CA GLU A 142 -0.06 -19.35 9.20
C GLU A 142 -0.14 -19.06 10.71
N ASP A 143 0.99 -19.11 11.42
CA ASP A 143 1.07 -18.86 12.86
C ASP A 143 1.18 -17.35 13.17
N LEU A 144 1.43 -16.51 12.16
CA LEU A 144 1.50 -15.07 12.33
C LEU A 144 0.12 -14.49 12.60
N LEU A 145 -0.06 -13.87 13.77
CA LEU A 145 -1.27 -13.15 14.12
C LEU A 145 -1.57 -12.03 13.12
N GLN A 146 -2.79 -12.02 12.58
CA GLN A 146 -3.26 -11.02 11.64
C GLN A 146 -4.32 -10.11 12.28
N TYR A 147 -4.53 -8.94 11.68
CA TYR A 147 -5.57 -8.02 12.15
C TYR A 147 -6.97 -8.67 12.17
N ILE A 148 -7.24 -9.60 11.25
CA ILE A 148 -8.52 -10.32 11.23
C ILE A 148 -8.72 -11.14 12.50
N ASP A 149 -7.65 -11.74 13.06
CA ASP A 149 -7.72 -12.50 14.30
C ASP A 149 -8.02 -11.58 15.48
N TYR A 150 -7.38 -10.40 15.51
CA TYR A 150 -7.69 -9.36 16.48
C TYR A 150 -9.16 -8.92 16.38
N SER A 151 -9.69 -8.69 15.18
CA SER A 151 -11.08 -8.24 15.01
C SER A 151 -12.12 -9.28 15.45
N VAL A 152 -11.83 -10.58 15.26
CA VAL A 152 -12.67 -11.67 15.78
C VAL A 152 -12.58 -11.71 17.31
N HIS A 153 -11.37 -11.59 17.86
CA HIS A 153 -11.15 -11.53 19.30
C HIS A 153 -11.87 -10.36 19.96
N GLU A 154 -11.75 -9.15 19.40
CA GLU A 154 -12.42 -7.93 19.85
C GLU A 154 -13.94 -8.09 19.86
N ARG A 155 -14.52 -8.70 18.82
CA ARG A 155 -15.97 -8.98 18.75
C ARG A 155 -16.43 -9.96 19.83
N LEU A 156 -15.58 -10.90 20.23
CA LEU A 156 -15.91 -11.92 21.24
C LEU A 156 -15.72 -11.43 22.67
N ILE A 157 -14.92 -10.37 22.88
CA ILE A 157 -14.79 -9.73 24.18
C ILE A 157 -16.02 -8.83 24.41
N ASP A 158 -16.71 -9.02 25.53
CA ASP A 158 -17.74 -8.10 26.01
C ASP A 158 -17.06 -6.78 26.41
N MET A 159 -16.85 -5.90 25.43
CA MET A 159 -16.36 -4.54 25.65
C MET A 159 -17.49 -3.69 26.26
N LYS A 160 -17.82 -3.96 27.53
CA LYS A 160 -18.58 -3.02 28.34
C LYS A 160 -17.69 -1.82 28.66
N PRO A 161 -18.14 -0.59 28.36
CA PRO A 161 -17.43 0.62 28.74
C PRO A 161 -17.35 0.80 30.26
#